data_AF-A0A925LJ39-F1
#
_entry.id   AF-A0A925LJ39-F1
#
_cell.length_a   1.000
_cell.length_b   1.000
_cell.length_c   1.000
_cell.angle_alpha   90.00
_cell.angle_beta   90.00
_cell.angle_gamma   90.00
#
_symmetry.space_group_name_H-M   'P 1'
#
loop_
_entity.id
_entity.type
_entity.pdbx_description
1 polymer ?
#
loop_
_entity_poly.entity_id
_entity_poly.type
_entity_poly.pdbx_seq_one_letter_code
_entity_poly.pdbx_strand_id
1 'polypeptide(L)'
;MAAKDQNVLKGIQKASILLIALGPEKSALIFKHLKEEEIEQLTLEIANTRSVSPKEKEHVLQEFYDVCLAQQYIAEGGIGYAKDLLEKALGADKAMEVIGRLTASLQVRPFEFIRKTDPGQLLNFIQDEHNQTIALILSYLNPQQSAMVLAALPQDKQADVARRIAQMDRTSPDIIKDVEDVLERKLSSLVTQDYTIVGGVDAIVQILNSVDRSTERHIMETLEIEDTELAEEIKKKMFVFEDILS
;
A
#
# COMPACT_ATOMS: atom_id res chain seq x y z
N MET A 1 3.81 52.65 -28.69
CA MET A 1 3.91 52.87 -27.23
C MET A 1 3.99 51.49 -26.59
N ALA A 2 5.21 51.00 -26.31
CA ALA A 2 5.45 49.67 -25.78
C ALA A 2 5.55 49.76 -24.25
N ALA A 3 4.60 49.18 -23.53
CA ALA A 3 4.72 48.95 -22.10
C ALA A 3 5.57 47.69 -21.90
N LYS A 4 6.87 47.89 -21.60
CA LYS A 4 7.86 46.85 -21.31
C LYS A 4 8.00 46.69 -19.79
N ASP A 5 8.05 45.42 -19.37
CA ASP A 5 8.58 44.90 -18.11
C ASP A 5 7.80 45.20 -16.81
N GLN A 6 6.71 44.43 -16.58
CA GLN A 6 6.41 44.00 -15.22
C GLN A 6 7.44 42.93 -14.85
N ASN A 7 8.35 43.27 -13.95
CA ASN A 7 9.47 42.44 -13.53
C ASN A 7 8.96 41.10 -12.97
N VAL A 8 8.99 40.04 -13.79
CA VAL A 8 8.55 38.71 -13.37
C VAL A 8 9.57 38.19 -12.37
N LEU A 9 9.23 38.24 -11.08
CA LEU A 9 10.07 37.74 -10.00
C LEU A 9 10.43 36.28 -10.27
N LYS A 10 11.73 35.96 -10.20
CA LYS A 10 12.22 34.58 -10.35
C LYS A 10 11.84 33.76 -9.13
N GLY A 11 11.72 32.43 -9.28
CA GLY A 11 11.29 31.53 -8.19
C GLY A 11 12.12 31.69 -6.90
N ILE A 12 13.44 31.83 -7.02
CA ILE A 12 14.36 32.05 -5.90
C ILE A 12 14.08 33.39 -5.18
N GLN A 13 13.71 34.44 -5.93
CA GLN A 13 13.35 35.75 -5.37
C GLN A 13 12.01 35.71 -4.63
N LYS A 14 11.04 34.96 -5.15
CA LYS A 14 9.77 34.74 -4.46
C LYS A 14 9.98 33.96 -3.17
N ALA A 15 10.82 32.92 -3.21
CA ALA A 15 11.17 32.13 -2.03
C ALA A 15 11.89 32.96 -0.96
N SER A 16 12.85 33.82 -1.34
CA SER A 16 13.52 34.71 -0.39
C SER A 16 12.54 35.71 0.26
N ILE A 17 11.65 36.31 -0.53
CA ILE A 17 10.60 37.22 -0.03
C ILE A 17 9.66 36.49 0.94
N LEU A 18 9.25 35.26 0.63
CA LEU A 18 8.43 34.42 1.50
C LEU A 18 9.13 34.12 2.82
N LEU A 19 10.40 33.76 2.79
CA LEU A 19 11.19 33.45 3.99
C LEU A 19 11.40 34.69 4.88
N ILE A 20 11.61 35.87 4.26
CA ILE A 20 11.66 37.15 4.98
C ILE A 20 10.29 37.46 5.61
N ALA A 21 9.20 37.19 4.90
CA ALA A 21 7.84 37.42 5.37
C ALA A 21 7.45 36.54 6.56
N LEU A 22 7.91 35.29 6.57
CA LEU A 22 7.65 34.29 7.63
C LEU A 22 8.48 34.52 8.89
N GLY A 23 9.62 35.21 8.77
CA GLY A 23 10.54 35.49 9.86
C GLY A 23 11.50 34.34 10.18
N PRO A 24 12.56 34.62 10.97
CA PRO A 24 13.70 33.72 11.14
C PRO A 24 13.32 32.38 11.80
N GLU A 25 12.40 32.38 12.76
CA GLU A 25 12.00 31.16 13.49
C GLU A 25 11.34 30.13 12.57
N LYS A 26 10.38 30.57 11.75
CA LYS A 26 9.65 29.69 10.82
C LYS A 26 10.52 29.30 9.63
N SER A 27 11.29 30.25 9.11
CA SER A 27 12.20 30.00 8.00
C SER A 27 13.30 29.01 8.37
N ALA A 28 13.80 29.01 9.60
CA ALA A 28 14.77 28.02 10.07
C ALA A 28 14.23 26.58 10.04
N LEU A 29 12.91 26.38 10.24
CA LEU A 29 12.30 25.05 10.10
C LEU A 29 12.30 24.59 8.64
N ILE A 30 12.06 25.51 7.71
CA ILE A 30 12.09 25.22 6.27
C ILE A 30 13.51 24.85 5.83
N PHE A 31 14.53 25.55 6.31
CA PHE A 31 15.94 25.29 5.96
C PHE A 31 16.41 23.87 6.32
N LYS A 32 15.82 23.24 7.35
CA LYS A 32 16.13 21.85 7.72
C LYS A 32 15.77 20.83 6.64
N HIS A 33 14.93 21.21 5.68
CA HIS A 33 14.45 20.34 4.61
C HIS A 33 15.10 20.65 3.26
N LEU A 34 16.06 21.58 3.21
CA LEU A 34 16.73 22.01 1.98
C LEU A 34 18.15 21.44 1.90
N LYS A 35 18.65 21.27 0.67
CA LYS A 35 20.05 20.90 0.41
C LYS A 35 20.97 22.10 0.61
N GLU A 36 22.25 21.81 0.85
CA GLU A 36 23.28 22.84 1.08
C GLU A 36 23.35 23.87 -0.05
N GLU A 37 23.32 23.42 -1.32
CA GLU A 37 23.30 24.30 -2.50
C GLU A 37 22.07 25.23 -2.54
N GLU A 38 20.90 24.75 -2.09
CA GLU A 38 19.65 25.52 -2.08
C GLU A 38 19.66 26.56 -0.95
N ILE A 39 20.23 26.19 0.20
CA ILE A 39 20.45 27.09 1.34
C ILE A 39 21.38 28.23 0.94
N GLU A 40 22.48 27.95 0.25
CA GLU A 40 23.41 28.97 -0.22
C GLU A 40 22.73 29.94 -1.19
N GLN A 41 21.99 29.44 -2.18
CA GLN A 41 21.29 30.27 -3.15
C GLN A 41 20.23 31.17 -2.48
N LEU A 42 19.42 30.62 -1.57
CA LEU A 42 18.40 31.39 -0.86
C LEU A 42 19.01 32.41 0.09
N THR A 43 20.08 32.05 0.80
CA THR A 43 20.77 32.97 1.72
C THR A 43 21.40 34.14 0.97
N LEU A 44 22.01 33.87 -0.19
CA LEU A 44 22.57 34.90 -1.06
C LEU A 44 21.47 35.85 -1.57
N GLU A 45 20.32 35.31 -1.98
CA GLU A 45 19.20 36.15 -2.43
C GLU A 45 18.59 36.97 -1.30
N ILE A 46 18.43 36.40 -0.10
CA ILE A 46 17.98 37.12 1.10
C ILE A 46 18.94 38.27 1.44
N ALA A 47 20.25 38.02 1.38
CA ALA A 47 21.26 39.05 1.64
C ALA A 47 21.25 40.17 0.58
N ASN A 48 20.97 39.84 -0.68
CA ASN A 48 20.85 40.81 -1.77
C ASN A 48 19.52 41.57 -1.78
N THR A 49 18.50 41.06 -1.08
CA THR A 49 17.18 41.68 -0.97
C THR A 49 17.22 42.84 0.02
N ARG A 50 17.45 44.06 -0.48
CA ARG A 50 17.58 45.27 0.35
C ARG A 50 16.28 45.72 1.03
N SER A 51 15.16 45.63 0.32
CA SER A 51 13.85 46.04 0.81
C SER A 51 12.77 45.37 -0.04
N VAL A 52 11.73 44.88 0.62
CA VAL A 52 10.54 44.31 -0.03
C VAL A 52 9.38 45.27 0.21
N SER A 53 8.70 45.71 -0.85
CA SER A 53 7.52 46.55 -0.68
C SER A 53 6.36 45.74 -0.08
N PRO A 54 5.43 46.38 0.67
CA PRO A 54 4.25 45.69 1.18
C PRO A 54 3.44 44.99 0.09
N LYS A 55 3.37 45.62 -1.10
CA LYS A 55 2.65 45.08 -2.26
C LYS A 55 3.31 43.82 -2.84
N GLU A 56 4.63 43.77 -2.92
CA GLU A 56 5.37 42.57 -3.35
C GLU A 56 5.24 41.45 -2.33
N LYS A 57 5.35 41.78 -1.03
CA LYS A 57 5.16 40.82 0.05
C LYS A 57 3.78 40.18 0.00
N GLU A 58 2.73 41.00 -0.15
CA GLU A 58 1.35 40.53 -0.23
C GLU A 58 1.10 39.71 -1.49
N HIS A 59 1.64 40.13 -2.64
CA HIS A 59 1.55 39.36 -3.88
C HIS A 59 2.20 37.98 -3.76
N VAL A 60 3.41 37.88 -3.19
CA VAL A 60 4.11 36.60 -3.02
C VAL A 60 3.38 35.70 -2.02
N LEU A 61 2.85 36.26 -0.94
CA LEU A 61 2.06 35.50 0.04
C LEU A 61 0.75 34.98 -0.56
N GLN A 62 0.05 35.81 -1.35
CA GLN A 62 -1.18 35.39 -2.02
C GLN A 62 -0.90 34.30 -3.06
N GLU A 63 0.15 34.46 -3.87
CA GLU A 63 0.55 33.44 -4.84
C GLU A 63 0.93 32.12 -4.15
N PHE A 64 1.69 32.17 -3.04
CA PHE A 64 2.01 30.99 -2.26
C PHE A 64 0.76 30.33 -1.65
N TYR A 65 -0.16 31.14 -1.11
CA TYR A 65 -1.43 30.67 -0.58
C TYR A 65 -2.30 30.00 -1.66
N ASP A 66 -2.39 30.59 -2.85
CA ASP A 66 -3.12 30.03 -3.98
C ASP A 66 -2.50 28.71 -4.47
N VAL A 67 -1.17 28.59 -4.43
CA VAL A 67 -0.45 27.34 -4.71
C VAL A 67 -0.70 26.29 -3.61
N CYS A 68 -0.72 26.69 -2.33
CA CYS A 68 -1.08 25.79 -1.23
C CYS A 68 -2.54 25.33 -1.34
N LEU A 69 -3.45 26.23 -1.69
CA LEU A 69 -4.84 25.89 -1.97
C LEU A 69 -4.93 24.94 -3.16
N ALA A 70 -4.26 25.22 -4.28
CA ALA A 70 -4.24 24.35 -5.44
C ALA A 70 -3.66 22.96 -5.12
N GLN A 71 -2.59 22.89 -4.32
CA GLN A 71 -2.05 21.63 -3.82
C GLN A 71 -3.01 20.93 -2.85
N GLN A 72 -3.74 21.66 -2.00
CA GLN A 72 -4.81 21.10 -1.16
C GLN A 72 -5.99 20.57 -2.01
N TYR A 73 -6.37 21.24 -3.09
CA TYR A 73 -7.39 20.75 -4.02
C TYR A 73 -6.92 19.56 -4.87
N ILE A 74 -5.60 19.41 -5.08
CA ILE A 74 -4.99 18.26 -5.78
C ILE A 74 -4.69 17.10 -4.79
N ALA A 75 -4.52 17.37 -3.50
CA ALA A 75 -4.11 16.39 -2.49
C ALA A 75 -5.21 16.01 -1.46
N GLU A 76 -6.35 16.69 -1.39
CA GLU A 76 -7.43 16.36 -0.46
C GLU A 76 -8.81 16.33 -1.13
N GLY A 77 -9.00 15.31 -1.97
CA GLY A 77 -10.26 14.57 -1.89
C GLY A 77 -10.20 13.68 -0.64
N GLY A 78 -11.08 13.91 0.35
CA GLY A 78 -11.07 13.14 1.60
C GLY A 78 -12.21 13.49 2.55
N ILE A 79 -12.38 12.67 3.60
CA ILE A 79 -13.46 12.80 4.60
C ILE A 79 -13.43 14.18 5.29
N GLY A 80 -12.25 14.79 5.46
CA GLY A 80 -12.10 16.13 6.05
C GLY A 80 -12.72 17.25 5.22
N TYR A 81 -12.44 17.31 3.91
CA TYR A 81 -13.07 18.28 3.00
C TYR A 81 -14.58 18.04 2.86
N ALA A 82 -14.99 16.76 2.76
CA ALA A 82 -16.40 16.40 2.77
C ALA A 82 -17.10 16.84 4.06
N LYS A 83 -16.40 16.74 5.21
CA LYS A 83 -16.90 17.19 6.50
C LYS A 83 -17.15 18.69 6.53
N ASP A 84 -16.15 19.49 6.18
CA ASP A 84 -16.29 20.95 6.18
C ASP A 84 -17.36 21.43 5.21
N LEU A 85 -17.50 20.76 4.06
CA LEU A 85 -18.54 21.05 3.08
C LEU A 85 -19.94 20.71 3.60
N LEU A 86 -20.09 19.54 4.24
CA LEU A 86 -21.35 19.13 4.87
C LEU A 86 -21.72 20.01 6.05
N GLU A 87 -20.76 20.42 6.89
CA GLU A 87 -20.99 21.32 8.03
C GLU A 87 -21.50 22.69 7.55
N LYS A 88 -20.90 23.24 6.49
CA LYS A 88 -21.34 24.53 5.91
C LYS A 88 -22.68 24.44 5.19
N ALA A 89 -23.00 23.30 4.58
CA ALA A 89 -24.22 23.14 3.79
C ALA A 89 -25.45 22.69 4.63
N LEU A 90 -25.24 21.89 5.67
CA LEU A 90 -26.31 21.19 6.40
C LEU A 90 -26.33 21.48 7.91
N GLY A 91 -25.31 22.17 8.43
CA GLY A 91 -25.11 22.38 9.87
C GLY A 91 -24.40 21.21 10.55
N ALA A 92 -23.76 21.49 11.70
CA ALA A 92 -22.87 20.56 12.40
C ALA A 92 -23.50 19.20 12.73
N ASP A 93 -24.75 19.19 13.21
CA ASP A 93 -25.42 17.96 13.65
C ASP A 93 -25.72 17.00 12.48
N LYS A 94 -26.24 17.53 11.36
CA LYS A 94 -26.53 16.73 10.16
C LYS A 94 -25.27 16.33 9.43
N ALA A 95 -24.25 17.19 9.42
CA ALA A 95 -22.96 16.85 8.86
C ALA A 95 -22.34 15.66 9.60
N MET A 96 -22.35 15.68 10.94
CA MET A 96 -21.83 14.58 11.75
C MET A 96 -22.58 13.27 11.50
N GLU A 97 -23.91 13.30 11.31
CA GLU A 97 -24.70 12.12 10.94
C GLU A 97 -24.31 11.57 9.55
N VAL A 98 -24.21 12.44 8.55
CA VAL A 98 -23.88 12.05 7.17
C VAL A 98 -22.45 11.52 7.08
N ILE A 99 -21.49 12.20 7.73
CA ILE A 99 -20.11 11.75 7.84
C ILE A 99 -20.06 10.44 8.61
N GLY A 100 -20.79 10.29 9.71
CA GLY A 100 -20.82 9.03 10.48
C GLY A 100 -21.25 7.84 9.61
N ARG A 101 -22.26 8.01 8.76
CA ARG A 101 -22.65 6.98 7.78
C ARG A 101 -21.60 6.76 6.69
N LEU A 102 -21.00 7.83 6.18
CA LEU A 102 -19.98 7.75 5.13
C LEU A 102 -18.69 7.10 5.64
N THR A 103 -18.22 7.47 6.83
CA THR A 103 -17.11 6.86 7.55
C THR A 103 -17.42 5.42 7.94
N ALA A 104 -18.65 5.06 8.31
CA ALA A 104 -19.02 3.66 8.50
C ALA A 104 -18.99 2.84 7.18
N SER A 105 -19.22 3.50 6.03
CA SER A 105 -19.06 2.87 4.71
C SER A 105 -17.62 2.86 4.18
N LEU A 106 -16.76 3.76 4.67
CA LEU A 106 -15.35 3.91 4.28
C LEU A 106 -14.37 3.32 5.30
N GLN A 107 -14.80 3.02 6.53
CA GLN A 107 -14.01 2.24 7.47
C GLN A 107 -13.86 0.86 6.88
N VAL A 108 -12.66 0.61 6.34
CA VAL A 108 -12.13 -0.74 6.17
C VAL A 108 -12.38 -1.43 7.49
N ARG A 109 -13.27 -2.41 7.48
CA ARG A 109 -13.53 -3.19 8.69
C ARG A 109 -12.19 -3.82 9.09
N PRO A 110 -11.77 -3.74 10.36
CA PRO A 110 -10.57 -4.42 10.79
C PRO A 110 -10.60 -5.87 10.31
N PHE A 111 -9.47 -6.33 9.77
CA PHE A 111 -9.29 -7.66 9.22
C PHE A 111 -10.08 -7.94 7.93
N GLU A 112 -10.36 -6.92 7.10
CA GLU A 112 -11.09 -7.12 5.84
C GLU A 112 -10.37 -8.11 4.90
N PHE A 113 -9.04 -8.06 4.84
CA PHE A 113 -8.24 -8.95 4.00
C PHE A 113 -8.39 -10.43 4.40
N ILE A 114 -8.49 -10.71 5.71
CA ILE A 114 -8.63 -12.07 6.23
C ILE A 114 -9.98 -12.70 5.86
N ARG A 115 -11.03 -11.87 5.78
CA ARG A 115 -12.37 -12.36 5.42
C ARG A 115 -12.43 -12.95 4.01
N LYS A 116 -11.45 -12.65 3.16
CA LYS A 116 -11.31 -13.18 1.79
C LYS A 116 -10.28 -14.30 1.71
N THR A 117 -9.52 -14.56 2.78
CA THR A 117 -8.49 -15.60 2.85
C THR A 117 -9.11 -16.97 3.13
N ASP A 118 -8.54 -18.02 2.54
CA ASP A 118 -8.93 -19.40 2.82
C ASP A 118 -8.74 -19.75 4.32
N PRO A 119 -9.69 -20.45 4.97
CA PRO A 119 -9.59 -20.81 6.38
C PRO A 119 -8.33 -21.63 6.75
N GLY A 120 -7.85 -22.48 5.85
CA GLY A 120 -6.64 -23.28 6.05
C GLY A 120 -5.38 -22.42 6.02
N GLN A 121 -5.30 -21.47 5.08
CA GLN A 121 -4.22 -20.48 5.06
C GLN A 121 -4.24 -19.64 6.34
N LEU A 122 -5.42 -19.15 6.75
CA LEU A 122 -5.57 -18.38 7.98
C LEU A 122 -5.11 -19.15 9.21
N LEU A 123 -5.49 -20.42 9.33
CA LEU A 123 -5.07 -21.30 10.42
C LEU A 123 -3.54 -21.37 10.52
N ASN A 124 -2.85 -21.53 9.38
CA ASN A 124 -1.38 -21.59 9.36
C ASN A 124 -0.73 -20.34 9.95
N PHE A 125 -1.34 -19.16 9.78
CA PHE A 125 -0.81 -17.91 10.32
C PHE A 125 -1.07 -17.71 11.81
N ILE A 126 -2.23 -18.17 12.29
CA ILE A 126 -2.69 -17.84 13.64
C ILE A 126 -2.50 -19.00 14.63
N GLN A 127 -2.21 -20.22 14.19
CA GLN A 127 -2.12 -21.39 15.08
C GLN A 127 -1.05 -21.24 16.17
N ASP A 128 0.05 -20.52 15.89
CA ASP A 128 1.15 -20.27 16.83
C ASP A 128 0.98 -18.97 17.63
N GLU A 129 -0.05 -18.19 17.33
CA GLU A 129 -0.33 -16.94 18.04
C GLU A 129 -0.91 -17.21 19.45
N HIS A 130 -0.83 -16.19 20.30
CA HIS A 130 -1.39 -16.26 21.64
C HIS A 130 -2.94 -16.37 21.59
N ASN A 131 -3.53 -17.13 22.51
CA ASN A 131 -4.98 -17.41 22.53
C ASN A 131 -5.85 -16.14 22.54
N GLN A 132 -5.35 -15.03 23.11
CA GLN A 132 -6.02 -13.72 23.04
C GLN A 132 -6.08 -13.14 21.63
N THR A 133 -4.99 -13.26 20.87
CA THR A 133 -4.88 -12.76 19.50
C THR A 133 -5.77 -13.58 18.57
N ILE A 134 -5.77 -14.90 18.74
CA ILE A 134 -6.67 -15.80 18.01
C ILE A 134 -8.13 -15.43 18.31
N ALA A 135 -8.49 -15.25 19.58
CA ALA A 135 -9.84 -14.83 19.98
C ALA A 135 -10.25 -13.48 19.36
N LEU A 136 -9.33 -12.51 19.34
CA LEU A 136 -9.55 -11.22 18.70
C LEU A 136 -9.83 -11.40 17.21
N ILE A 137 -8.95 -12.09 16.46
CA ILE A 137 -9.12 -12.30 15.02
C ILE A 137 -10.45 -13.01 14.73
N LEU A 138 -10.75 -14.12 15.42
CA LEU A 138 -11.97 -14.89 15.20
C LEU A 138 -13.25 -14.09 15.49
N SER A 139 -13.21 -13.08 16.37
CA SER A 139 -14.36 -12.20 16.64
C SER A 139 -14.70 -11.27 15.47
N TYR A 140 -13.74 -11.03 14.57
CA TYR A 140 -13.91 -10.15 13.40
C TYR A 140 -14.16 -10.91 12.10
N LEU A 141 -14.10 -12.25 12.08
CA LEU A 141 -14.45 -13.06 10.91
C LEU A 141 -15.95 -13.35 10.84
N ASN A 142 -16.39 -13.90 9.71
CA ASN A 142 -17.75 -14.43 9.62
C ASN A 142 -17.89 -15.72 10.46
N PRO A 143 -19.08 -16.03 11.03
CA PRO A 143 -19.24 -17.17 11.94
C PRO A 143 -18.82 -18.52 11.33
N GLN A 144 -19.02 -18.71 10.03
CA GLN A 144 -18.67 -19.95 9.32
C GLN A 144 -17.15 -20.15 9.28
N GLN A 145 -16.41 -19.11 8.87
CA GLN A 145 -14.95 -19.10 8.84
C GLN A 145 -14.37 -19.25 10.25
N SER A 146 -14.93 -18.53 11.24
CA SER A 146 -14.51 -18.68 12.63
C SER A 146 -14.69 -20.10 13.15
N ALA A 147 -15.82 -20.75 12.81
CA ALA A 147 -16.10 -22.12 13.22
C ALA A 147 -15.11 -23.12 12.60
N MET A 148 -14.78 -22.96 11.32
CA MET A 148 -13.80 -23.81 10.63
C MET A 148 -12.41 -23.69 11.26
N VAL A 149 -11.96 -22.47 11.51
CA VAL A 149 -10.65 -22.21 12.12
C VAL A 149 -10.61 -22.71 13.56
N LEU A 150 -11.64 -22.44 14.36
CA LEU A 150 -11.74 -22.92 15.74
C LEU A 150 -11.72 -24.45 15.81
N ALA A 151 -12.43 -25.15 14.91
CA ALA A 151 -12.45 -26.61 14.88
C ALA A 151 -11.09 -27.23 14.51
N ALA A 152 -10.26 -26.50 13.75
CA ALA A 152 -8.95 -26.97 13.31
C ALA A 152 -7.81 -26.67 14.29
N LEU A 153 -8.06 -25.86 15.33
CA LEU A 153 -7.08 -25.61 16.40
C LEU A 153 -6.92 -26.85 17.31
N PRO A 154 -5.77 -27.00 18.00
CA PRO A 154 -5.58 -27.98 19.06
C PRO A 154 -6.65 -27.89 20.17
N GLN A 155 -7.13 -29.03 20.68
CA GLN A 155 -8.26 -29.10 21.64
C GLN A 155 -8.05 -28.25 22.90
N ASP A 156 -6.82 -28.15 23.38
CA ASP A 156 -6.43 -27.33 24.53
C ASP A 156 -6.60 -25.83 24.26
N LYS A 157 -6.38 -25.38 23.02
CA LYS A 157 -6.60 -23.98 22.61
C LYS A 157 -8.07 -23.68 22.35
N GLN A 158 -8.84 -24.63 21.80
CA GLN A 158 -10.25 -24.42 21.42
C GLN A 158 -11.08 -23.84 22.57
N ALA A 159 -11.00 -24.48 23.75
CA ALA A 159 -11.78 -24.09 24.91
C ALA A 159 -11.38 -22.73 25.49
N ASP A 160 -10.08 -22.41 25.50
CA ASP A 160 -9.59 -21.12 25.99
C ASP A 160 -9.95 -19.97 25.04
N VAL A 161 -9.78 -20.17 23.73
CA VAL A 161 -10.14 -19.20 22.70
C VAL A 161 -11.65 -18.90 22.73
N ALA A 162 -12.49 -19.94 22.81
CA ALA A 162 -13.94 -19.76 22.90
C ALA A 162 -14.36 -18.98 24.16
N ARG A 163 -13.75 -19.27 25.30
CA ARG A 163 -13.98 -18.55 26.56
C ARG A 163 -13.60 -17.07 26.44
N ARG A 164 -12.44 -16.77 25.84
CA ARG A 164 -11.98 -15.40 25.62
C ARG A 164 -12.91 -14.62 24.71
N ILE A 165 -13.37 -15.20 23.61
CA ILE A 165 -14.37 -14.57 22.72
C ILE A 165 -15.64 -14.22 23.52
N ALA A 166 -16.14 -15.14 24.36
CA ALA A 166 -17.34 -14.92 25.15
C ALA A 166 -17.20 -13.84 26.25
N GLN A 167 -15.98 -13.58 26.73
CA GLN A 167 -15.69 -12.60 27.78
C GLN A 167 -15.13 -11.28 27.23
N MET A 168 -14.98 -11.16 25.91
CA MET A 168 -14.34 -10.01 25.29
C MET A 168 -15.33 -8.85 25.20
N ASP A 169 -15.09 -7.77 25.96
CA ASP A 169 -15.93 -6.57 25.93
C ASP A 169 -15.45 -5.55 24.90
N ARG A 170 -14.28 -4.94 25.15
CA ARG A 170 -13.74 -3.86 24.31
C ARG A 170 -12.22 -3.98 24.22
N THR A 171 -11.70 -3.94 22.99
CA THR A 171 -10.27 -3.87 22.69
C THR A 171 -9.97 -2.47 22.13
N SER A 172 -8.83 -1.89 22.50
CA SER A 172 -8.43 -0.57 21.99
C SER A 172 -8.26 -0.61 20.46
N PRO A 173 -8.73 0.40 19.72
CA PRO A 173 -8.50 0.52 18.28
C PRO A 173 -7.02 0.43 17.89
N ASP A 174 -6.12 0.99 18.70
CA ASP A 174 -4.68 0.95 18.44
C ASP A 174 -4.14 -0.49 18.46
N ILE A 175 -4.60 -1.30 19.43
CA ILE A 175 -4.21 -2.72 19.55
C ILE A 175 -4.77 -3.53 18.38
N ILE A 176 -6.00 -3.23 17.96
CA ILE A 176 -6.62 -3.90 16.80
C ILE A 176 -5.78 -3.63 15.55
N LYS A 177 -5.38 -2.37 15.34
CA LYS A 177 -4.56 -1.95 14.20
C LYS A 177 -3.16 -2.58 14.24
N ASP A 178 -2.51 -2.62 15.40
CA ASP A 178 -1.19 -3.26 15.53
C ASP A 178 -1.23 -4.75 15.17
N VAL A 179 -2.28 -5.46 15.61
CA VAL A 179 -2.47 -6.88 15.27
C VAL A 179 -2.76 -7.05 13.79
N GLU A 180 -3.56 -6.16 13.21
CA GLU A 180 -3.88 -6.13 11.78
C GLU A 180 -2.62 -5.95 10.92
N ASP A 181 -1.80 -4.94 11.22
CA ASP A 181 -0.56 -4.62 10.49
C ASP A 181 0.47 -5.76 10.55
N VAL A 182 0.56 -6.47 11.68
CA VAL A 182 1.43 -7.65 11.80
C VAL A 182 0.92 -8.79 10.94
N LEU A 183 -0.38 -9.05 10.96
CA LEU A 183 -0.95 -10.17 10.22
C LEU A 183 -0.95 -9.91 8.71
N GLU A 184 -1.20 -8.67 8.28
CA GLU A 184 -1.14 -8.26 6.86
C GLU A 184 0.27 -8.41 6.29
N ARG A 185 1.32 -8.04 7.06
CA ARG A 185 2.72 -8.26 6.67
C ARG A 185 3.05 -9.74 6.53
N LYS A 186 2.62 -10.58 7.48
CA LYS A 186 2.81 -12.04 7.41
C LYS A 186 2.11 -12.63 6.19
N LEU A 187 0.87 -12.22 5.90
CA LEU A 187 0.11 -12.71 4.75
C LEU A 187 0.75 -12.27 3.43
N SER A 188 1.12 -10.99 3.32
CA SER A 188 1.73 -10.41 2.11
C SER A 188 3.06 -11.07 1.75
N SER A 189 3.85 -11.47 2.76
CA SER A 189 5.13 -12.18 2.55
C SER A 189 4.98 -13.56 1.91
N LEU A 190 3.81 -14.19 2.03
CA LEU A 190 3.49 -15.47 1.38
C LEU A 190 2.70 -15.30 0.08
N VAL A 191 1.99 -14.18 -0.13
CA VAL A 191 1.42 -13.84 -1.45
C VAL A 191 2.55 -13.58 -2.48
N THR A 192 3.75 -13.21 -2.02
CA THR A 192 4.96 -13.19 -2.88
C THR A 192 5.53 -14.60 -3.14
N GLN A 193 5.00 -15.64 -2.50
CA GLN A 193 5.27 -17.05 -2.76
C GLN A 193 4.13 -17.73 -3.51
N ASP A 194 3.44 -17.01 -4.40
CA ASP A 194 2.75 -17.70 -5.49
C ASP A 194 3.82 -18.49 -6.26
N TYR A 195 3.75 -19.81 -6.13
CA TYR A 195 4.28 -20.75 -7.10
C TYR A 195 3.59 -20.45 -8.45
N THR A 196 4.02 -19.40 -9.16
CA THR A 196 4.08 -19.54 -10.61
C THR A 196 4.96 -20.74 -10.82
N ILE A 197 4.38 -21.86 -11.22
CA ILE A 197 5.10 -23.06 -11.65
C ILE A 197 5.89 -22.61 -12.90
N VAL A 198 7.07 -22.01 -12.68
CA VAL A 198 8.00 -21.61 -13.73
C VAL A 198 8.82 -22.84 -14.08
N GLY A 199 8.18 -23.82 -14.74
CA GLY A 199 8.85 -25.05 -15.16
C GLY A 199 8.04 -26.31 -14.89
N GLY A 200 8.45 -27.40 -15.51
CA GLY A 200 7.76 -28.69 -15.49
C GLY A 200 7.84 -29.38 -16.85
N VAL A 201 7.30 -30.59 -16.93
CA VAL A 201 7.33 -31.43 -18.14
C VAL A 201 6.76 -30.69 -19.35
N ASP A 202 5.69 -29.91 -19.19
CA ASP A 202 5.08 -29.17 -20.30
C ASP A 202 5.94 -28.02 -20.82
N ALA A 203 6.65 -27.32 -19.93
CA ALA A 203 7.53 -26.22 -20.32
C ALA A 203 8.78 -26.74 -21.06
N ILE A 204 9.38 -27.84 -20.59
CA ILE A 204 10.54 -28.43 -21.26
C ILE A 204 10.15 -29.08 -22.59
N VAL A 205 8.96 -29.66 -22.72
CA VAL A 205 8.45 -30.19 -24.01
C VAL A 205 8.33 -29.09 -25.07
N GLN A 206 7.80 -27.91 -24.71
CA GLN A 206 7.71 -26.78 -25.64
C GLN A 206 9.09 -26.27 -26.09
N ILE A 207 10.05 -26.24 -25.16
CA ILE A 207 11.44 -25.87 -25.46
C ILE A 207 12.09 -26.92 -26.37
N LEU A 208 11.95 -28.21 -26.05
CA LEU A 208 12.53 -29.31 -26.83
C LEU A 208 11.94 -29.42 -28.24
N ASN A 209 10.65 -29.11 -28.42
CA ASN A 209 10.02 -29.02 -29.75
C ASN A 209 10.54 -27.83 -30.59
N SER A 210 11.24 -26.87 -29.98
CA SER A 210 11.73 -25.65 -30.64
C SER A 210 13.25 -25.64 -30.88
N VAL A 211 13.99 -26.59 -30.34
CA VAL A 211 15.45 -26.72 -30.57
C VAL A 211 15.75 -27.62 -31.76
N ASP A 212 17.00 -27.59 -32.22
CA ASP A 212 17.45 -28.50 -33.27
C ASP A 212 17.53 -29.95 -32.77
N ARG A 213 17.35 -30.89 -33.71
CA ARG A 213 17.30 -32.33 -33.44
C ARG A 213 18.56 -32.89 -32.78
N SER A 214 19.72 -32.23 -32.93
CA SER A 214 20.95 -32.70 -32.29
C SER A 214 20.99 -32.36 -30.80
N THR A 215 20.51 -31.16 -30.45
CA THR A 215 20.37 -30.70 -29.06
C THR A 215 19.29 -31.48 -28.31
N GLU A 216 18.12 -31.68 -28.94
CA GLU A 216 17.03 -32.48 -28.39
C GLU A 216 17.49 -33.89 -28.01
N ARG A 217 18.14 -34.59 -28.95
CA ARG A 217 18.60 -35.96 -28.77
C ARG A 217 19.62 -36.09 -27.65
N HIS A 218 20.58 -35.16 -27.57
CA HIS A 218 21.59 -35.17 -26.52
C HIS A 218 20.99 -34.99 -25.12
N ILE A 219 20.01 -34.09 -24.99
CA ILE A 219 19.31 -33.83 -23.72
C ILE A 219 18.48 -35.06 -23.31
N MET A 220 17.74 -35.65 -24.25
CA MET A 220 16.93 -36.85 -23.99
C MET A 220 17.75 -38.09 -23.63
N GLU A 221 18.85 -38.35 -24.34
CA GLU A 221 19.77 -39.46 -24.03
C GLU A 221 20.40 -39.32 -22.63
N THR A 222 20.68 -38.08 -22.21
CA THR A 222 21.21 -37.80 -20.87
C THR A 222 20.14 -37.99 -19.79
N LEU A 223 18.92 -37.47 -20.03
CA LEU A 223 17.79 -37.61 -19.12
C LEU A 223 17.37 -39.07 -18.93
N GLU A 224 17.44 -39.92 -19.96
CA GLU A 224 17.13 -41.35 -19.84
C GLU A 224 18.06 -42.10 -18.87
N ILE A 225 19.32 -41.67 -18.79
CA ILE A 225 20.35 -42.26 -17.92
C ILE A 225 20.15 -41.78 -16.47
N GLU A 226 19.83 -40.50 -16.28
CA GLU A 226 19.71 -39.89 -14.95
C GLU A 226 18.34 -40.13 -14.30
N ASP A 227 17.26 -40.05 -15.09
CA ASP A 227 15.88 -40.20 -14.65
C ASP A 227 14.99 -40.75 -15.78
N THR A 228 14.91 -42.09 -15.83
CA THR A 228 14.13 -42.80 -16.84
C THR A 228 12.64 -42.49 -16.77
N GLU A 229 12.09 -42.17 -15.59
CA GLU A 229 10.66 -41.91 -15.43
C GLU A 229 10.28 -40.53 -16.00
N LEU A 230 11.11 -39.51 -15.72
CA LEU A 230 10.95 -38.17 -16.27
C LEU A 230 11.14 -38.14 -17.80
N ALA A 231 12.12 -38.86 -18.32
CA ALA A 231 12.36 -38.95 -19.75
C ALA A 231 11.16 -39.56 -20.51
N GLU A 232 10.55 -40.62 -19.95
CA GLU A 232 9.35 -41.23 -20.53
C GLU A 232 8.13 -40.32 -20.47
N GLU A 233 7.99 -39.50 -19.41
CA GLU A 233 6.91 -38.52 -19.31
C GLU A 233 7.05 -37.41 -20.37
N ILE A 234 8.27 -36.90 -20.58
CA ILE A 234 8.58 -35.91 -21.62
C ILE A 234 8.30 -36.49 -23.02
N LYS A 235 8.79 -37.70 -23.33
CA LYS A 235 8.54 -38.36 -24.65
C LYS A 235 7.06 -38.53 -24.96
N LYS A 236 6.26 -38.97 -23.97
CA LYS A 236 4.82 -39.15 -24.15
C LYS A 236 4.12 -37.85 -24.50
N LYS A 237 4.58 -36.72 -23.94
CA LYS A 237 4.01 -35.40 -24.20
C LYS A 237 4.56 -34.71 -25.45
N MET A 238 5.74 -35.10 -25.94
CA MET A 238 6.23 -34.68 -27.26
C MET A 238 5.42 -35.31 -28.40
N PHE A 239 4.94 -36.55 -28.22
CA PHE A 239 4.05 -37.24 -29.16
C PHE A 239 2.59 -36.76 -29.00
N VAL A 240 2.25 -35.61 -29.57
CA VAL A 240 0.86 -35.13 -29.62
C VAL A 240 0.19 -35.64 -30.91
N PHE A 241 -1.11 -35.97 -30.82
CA PHE A 241 -1.95 -36.55 -31.87
C PHE A 241 -2.00 -35.80 -33.23
N GLU A 242 -1.35 -34.64 -33.36
CA GLU A 242 -1.24 -33.89 -34.61
C GLU A 242 -0.22 -34.49 -35.60
N ASP A 243 0.77 -35.25 -35.12
CA ASP A 243 1.78 -35.90 -35.99
C ASP A 243 1.24 -37.12 -36.78
N ILE A 244 -0.02 -37.52 -36.56
CA ILE A 244 -0.66 -38.66 -37.27
C ILE A 244 -1.45 -38.19 -38.51
N LEU A 245 -1.70 -36.89 -38.68
CA LEU A 245 -2.50 -36.34 -39.80
C LEU A 245 -1.71 -35.48 -40.81
N SER A 246 -0.37 -35.51 -40.77
CA SER A 246 0.48 -34.85 -41.78
C SER A 246 1.19 -35.86 -42.68
#